data_AF-A0A937F776-F1
#
_entry.id   AF-A0A937F776-F1
#
_cell.length_a   1.000
_cell.length_b   1.000
_cell.length_c   1.000
_cell.angle_alpha   90.00
_cell.angle_beta   90.00
_cell.angle_gamma   90.00
#
_symmetry.space_group_name_H-M   'P 1'
#
loop_
_entity.id
_entity.type
_entity.pdbx_description
1 polymer ?
#
loop_
_entity_poly.entity_id
_entity_poly.type
_entity_poly.pdbx_seq_one_letter_code
_entity_poly.pdbx_strand_id
1 'polypeptide(L)'
;MKYFSLLAIATTFLFFSCGESEEKLPDNVIKNSQGLDIDLEWETGGSSQKAIEDANLDLYLYQGENQIDPSVYYSSFETVSIQSHFKDGDYTIKVKLQNSVDRVDYTIFANGIDANESISYSSYFLSSDKGTIVDYLKIKKEGDTYTITNL
;
A
#
# COMPACT_ATOMS: atom_id res chain seq x y z
N MET A 1 66.31 -16.56 43.93
CA MET A 1 65.60 -16.81 42.66
C MET A 1 64.16 -17.19 42.99
N LYS A 2 63.21 -16.29 42.76
CA LYS A 2 61.78 -16.49 43.06
C LYS A 2 60.99 -16.17 41.77
N TYR A 3 60.14 -17.12 41.39
CA TYR A 3 59.14 -17.06 40.32
C TYR A 3 58.10 -15.96 40.58
N PHE A 4 57.38 -15.51 39.53
CA PHE A 4 55.99 -14.99 39.46
C PHE A 4 55.89 -13.98 38.31
N SER A 5 54.86 -13.85 37.46
CA SER A 5 53.75 -14.68 37.01
C SER A 5 53.15 -13.94 35.81
N LEU A 6 52.76 -14.66 34.76
CA LEU A 6 51.92 -14.16 33.66
C LEU A 6 50.64 -13.52 34.22
N LEU A 7 50.22 -12.38 33.65
CA LEU A 7 48.81 -12.05 33.58
C LEU A 7 48.50 -11.41 32.22
N ALA A 8 48.04 -12.26 31.30
CA ALA A 8 47.45 -11.84 30.03
C ALA A 8 46.04 -11.32 30.31
N ILE A 9 45.80 -10.04 30.04
CA ILE A 9 44.46 -9.44 30.09
C ILE A 9 43.81 -9.76 28.74
N ALA A 10 43.06 -10.86 28.71
CA ALA A 10 42.14 -11.18 27.63
C ALA A 10 40.93 -10.22 27.75
N THR A 11 40.94 -9.16 26.96
CA THR A 11 39.79 -8.26 26.81
C THR A 11 38.74 -8.95 25.95
N THR A 12 37.85 -9.70 26.59
CA THR A 12 36.69 -10.31 25.95
C THR A 12 35.72 -9.20 25.55
N PHE A 13 35.79 -8.79 24.28
CA PHE A 13 34.70 -8.09 23.61
C PHE A 13 33.49 -9.02 23.58
N LEU A 14 32.59 -8.84 24.54
CA LEU A 14 31.28 -9.46 24.53
C LEU A 14 30.50 -8.80 23.38
N PHE A 15 30.51 -9.45 22.21
CA PHE A 15 29.55 -9.19 21.15
C PHE A 15 28.17 -9.58 21.70
N PHE A 16 27.46 -8.61 22.27
CA PHE A 16 26.02 -8.67 22.43
C PHE A 16 25.43 -8.72 21.02
N SER A 17 25.35 -9.93 20.45
CA SER A 17 24.46 -10.22 19.34
C SER A 17 23.04 -10.18 19.92
N CYS A 18 22.54 -8.97 20.13
CA CYS A 18 21.13 -8.72 20.34
C CYS A 18 20.46 -9.09 19.02
N GLY A 19 19.98 -10.33 18.91
CA GLY A 19 19.05 -10.68 17.85
C GLY A 19 17.80 -9.86 18.10
N GLU A 20 17.70 -8.68 17.48
CA GLU A 20 16.45 -7.95 17.42
C GLU A 20 15.48 -8.83 16.64
N SER A 21 14.61 -9.54 17.37
CA SER A 21 13.42 -10.10 16.76
C SER A 21 12.66 -8.92 16.18
N GLU A 22 12.54 -8.88 14.85
CA GLU A 22 11.78 -7.83 14.17
C GLU A 22 10.39 -7.72 14.84
N GLU A 23 10.12 -6.55 15.40
CA GLU A 23 8.82 -6.28 16.01
C GLU A 23 7.76 -6.42 14.92
N LYS A 24 6.80 -7.32 15.13
CA LYS A 24 5.71 -7.51 14.18
C LYS A 24 4.94 -6.19 14.07
N LEU A 25 4.87 -5.64 12.85
CA LEU A 25 4.09 -4.44 12.57
C LEU A 25 2.58 -4.71 12.74
N PRO A 26 1.77 -3.68 13.04
CA PRO A 26 0.32 -3.78 12.99
C PRO A 26 -0.17 -4.21 11.60
N ASP A 27 -1.29 -4.94 11.52
CA ASP A 27 -1.76 -5.54 10.26
C ASP A 27 -2.18 -4.49 9.19
N ASN A 28 -2.33 -3.21 9.57
CA ASN A 28 -2.68 -2.11 8.66
C ASN A 28 -1.49 -1.19 8.32
N VAL A 29 -0.27 -1.63 8.61
CA VAL A 29 0.96 -0.87 8.42
C VAL A 29 1.89 -1.61 7.48
N ILE A 30 2.39 -0.91 6.46
CA ILE A 30 3.43 -1.39 5.55
C ILE A 30 4.68 -0.55 5.77
N LYS A 31 5.84 -1.19 5.86
CA LYS A 31 7.14 -0.50 5.90
C LYS A 31 7.91 -0.79 4.62
N ASN A 32 8.10 0.22 3.78
CA ASN A 32 8.75 0.08 2.49
C ASN A 32 9.48 1.37 2.06
N SER A 33 10.78 1.27 1.78
CA SER A 33 11.60 2.42 1.42
C SER A 33 11.53 2.82 -0.06
N GLN A 34 10.95 1.98 -0.92
CA GLN A 34 10.77 2.27 -2.35
C GLN A 34 9.45 3.00 -2.61
N GLY A 35 8.42 2.71 -1.81
CA GLY A 35 7.12 3.37 -1.90
C GLY A 35 5.98 2.40 -1.62
N LEU A 36 4.78 2.83 -1.99
CA LEU A 36 3.56 2.06 -1.89
C LEU A 36 2.80 2.13 -3.22
N ASP A 37 2.49 0.98 -3.82
CA ASP A 37 1.58 0.85 -4.94
C ASP A 37 0.18 0.55 -4.44
N ILE A 38 -0.80 1.22 -5.03
CA ILE A 38 -2.22 1.00 -4.79
C ILE A 38 -2.84 0.52 -6.09
N ASP A 39 -3.20 -0.75 -6.12
CA ASP A 39 -3.84 -1.39 -7.26
C ASP A 39 -5.35 -1.49 -7.03
N LEU A 40 -6.13 -1.17 -8.04
CA LEU A 40 -7.59 -1.33 -8.07
C LEU A 40 -7.94 -2.36 -9.13
N GLU A 41 -8.46 -3.50 -8.68
CA GLU A 41 -9.01 -4.54 -9.55
C GLU A 41 -10.51 -4.68 -9.33
N TRP A 42 -11.23 -5.16 -10.35
CA TRP A 42 -12.67 -5.39 -10.25
C TRP A 42 -13.17 -6.61 -11.03
N GLU A 43 -14.35 -7.07 -10.65
CA GLU A 43 -15.05 -8.21 -11.25
C GLU A 43 -16.53 -7.90 -11.54
N THR A 44 -17.04 -8.50 -12.61
CA THR A 44 -18.46 -8.43 -13.03
C THR A 44 -19.07 -9.83 -13.24
N GLY A 45 -18.49 -10.87 -12.63
CA GLY A 45 -18.95 -12.27 -12.73
C GLY A 45 -18.41 -13.04 -13.95
N GLY A 46 -17.20 -12.71 -14.43
CA GLY A 46 -16.56 -13.32 -15.59
C GLY A 46 -15.03 -13.33 -15.52
N SER A 47 -14.35 -13.26 -16.67
CA SER A 47 -12.90 -13.06 -16.72
C SER A 47 -12.52 -11.60 -16.47
N SER A 48 -11.26 -11.32 -16.11
CA SER A 48 -10.76 -9.94 -15.95
C SER A 48 -10.95 -9.10 -17.21
N GLN A 49 -10.72 -9.69 -18.40
CA GLN A 49 -10.98 -9.01 -19.67
C GLN A 49 -12.46 -8.61 -19.81
N LYS A 50 -13.38 -9.50 -19.42
CA LYS A 50 -14.81 -9.21 -19.43
C LYS A 50 -15.16 -8.12 -18.39
N ALA A 51 -14.54 -8.13 -17.22
CA ALA A 51 -14.75 -7.10 -16.20
C ALA A 51 -14.33 -5.70 -16.71
N ILE A 52 -13.19 -5.61 -17.41
CA ILE A 52 -12.72 -4.37 -18.05
C ILE A 52 -13.66 -3.90 -19.18
N GLU A 53 -14.25 -4.84 -19.92
CA GLU A 53 -15.23 -4.51 -20.98
C GLU A 53 -16.59 -4.08 -20.43
N ASP A 54 -17.04 -4.71 -19.35
CA ASP A 54 -18.35 -4.52 -18.74
C ASP A 54 -18.42 -3.29 -17.83
N ALA A 55 -17.28 -2.88 -17.27
CA ALA A 55 -17.17 -1.76 -16.34
C ALA A 55 -15.84 -1.02 -16.45
N ASN A 56 -15.88 0.29 -16.22
CA ASN A 56 -14.72 1.14 -16.17
C ASN A 56 -14.69 1.88 -14.83
N LEU A 57 -13.67 1.60 -14.03
CA LEU A 57 -13.41 2.30 -12.77
C LEU A 57 -12.10 3.06 -12.91
N ASP A 58 -12.03 4.24 -12.29
CA ASP A 58 -10.79 5.00 -12.21
C ASP A 58 -10.28 5.05 -10.76
N LEU A 59 -8.96 5.18 -10.62
CA LEU A 59 -8.28 5.32 -9.34
C LEU A 59 -7.55 6.68 -9.26
N TYR A 60 -7.69 7.36 -8.14
CA TYR A 60 -7.05 8.65 -7.93
C TYR A 60 -6.33 8.72 -6.59
N LEU A 61 -5.13 9.30 -6.60
CA LEU A 61 -4.35 9.66 -5.43
C LEU A 61 -4.43 11.17 -5.18
N TYR A 62 -4.83 11.53 -3.96
CA TYR A 62 -4.91 12.92 -3.50
C TYR A 62 -4.00 13.15 -2.28
N GLN A 63 -3.50 14.37 -2.14
CA GLN A 63 -2.91 14.89 -0.90
C GLN A 63 -3.62 16.20 -0.53
N GLY A 64 -4.47 16.14 0.49
CA GLY A 64 -5.45 17.21 0.76
C GLY A 64 -6.42 17.35 -0.42
N GLU A 65 -6.59 18.57 -0.95
CA GLU A 65 -7.46 18.84 -2.10
C GLU A 65 -6.75 18.67 -3.46
N ASN A 66 -5.42 18.46 -3.46
CA ASN A 66 -4.65 18.35 -4.69
C ASN A 66 -4.63 16.90 -5.17
N GLN A 67 -5.05 16.68 -6.42
CA GLN A 67 -4.81 15.41 -7.09
C GLN A 67 -3.32 15.30 -7.44
N ILE A 68 -2.68 14.24 -6.98
CA ILE A 68 -1.26 13.96 -7.20
C ILE A 68 -1.09 13.12 -8.46
N ASP A 69 -1.88 12.04 -8.57
CA ASP A 69 -1.74 11.06 -9.64
C ASP A 69 -3.12 10.43 -9.99
N PRO A 70 -3.55 10.50 -11.26
CA PRO A 70 -4.67 9.72 -11.76
C PRO A 70 -4.22 8.47 -12.51
N SER A 71 -4.86 7.34 -12.23
CA SER A 71 -4.85 6.17 -13.12
C SER A 71 -6.24 6.05 -13.76
N VAL A 72 -6.28 6.26 -15.07
CA VAL A 72 -7.50 6.31 -15.90
C VAL A 72 -7.24 5.56 -17.20
N TYR A 73 -7.37 4.25 -17.16
CA TYR A 73 -7.14 3.33 -18.27
C TYR A 73 -8.41 2.55 -18.61
N TYR A 74 -8.95 2.82 -19.80
CA TYR A 74 -10.15 2.14 -20.32
C TYR A 74 -9.97 0.65 -20.66
N SER A 75 -8.74 0.12 -20.56
CA SER A 75 -8.39 -1.22 -21.05
C SER A 75 -7.52 -2.02 -20.08
N SER A 76 -7.40 -1.57 -18.84
CA SER A 76 -6.66 -2.28 -17.79
C SER A 76 -7.23 -1.94 -16.42
N PHE A 77 -6.80 -2.68 -15.42
CA PHE A 77 -6.92 -2.26 -14.04
C PHE A 77 -6.04 -1.05 -13.75
N GLU A 78 -6.28 -0.41 -12.62
CA GLU A 78 -5.72 0.90 -12.28
C GLU A 78 -4.67 0.78 -11.19
N THR A 79 -3.60 1.56 -11.30
CA THR A 79 -2.52 1.60 -10.29
C THR A 79 -2.07 3.04 -10.09
N VAL A 80 -1.94 3.47 -8.83
CA VAL A 80 -1.28 4.72 -8.46
C VAL A 80 -0.19 4.43 -7.42
N SER A 81 0.86 5.26 -7.39
CA SER A 81 2.00 5.03 -6.49
C SER A 81 2.25 6.22 -5.57
N ILE A 82 2.45 5.95 -4.28
CA ILE A 82 3.07 6.89 -3.34
C ILE A 82 4.57 6.60 -3.34
N GLN A 83 5.32 7.37 -4.14
CA GLN A 83 6.76 7.18 -4.29
C GLN A 83 7.51 7.62 -3.03
N SER A 84 8.65 6.99 -2.74
CA SER A 84 9.44 7.28 -1.53
C SER A 84 9.81 8.76 -1.34
N HIS A 85 10.03 9.49 -2.44
CA HIS A 85 10.38 10.91 -2.41
C HIS A 85 9.17 11.84 -2.23
N PHE A 86 7.94 11.31 -2.22
CA PHE A 86 6.77 12.10 -1.87
C PHE A 86 6.84 12.52 -0.40
N LYS A 87 6.30 13.71 -0.10
CA LYS A 87 6.35 14.27 1.25
C LYS A 87 5.54 13.43 2.22
N ASP A 88 5.98 13.36 3.47
CA ASP A 88 5.17 12.80 4.54
C ASP A 88 3.85 13.57 4.70
N GLY A 89 2.80 12.86 5.12
CA GLY A 89 1.47 13.43 5.27
C GLY A 89 0.34 12.45 5.00
N ASP A 90 -0.86 13.01 4.93
CA ASP A 90 -2.10 12.27 4.68
C ASP A 90 -2.44 12.26 3.18
N TYR A 91 -2.64 11.06 2.66
CA TYR A 91 -3.08 10.79 1.30
C TYR A 91 -4.47 10.16 1.32
N THR A 92 -5.21 10.34 0.23
CA THR A 92 -6.53 9.76 0.05
C THR A 92 -6.60 9.05 -1.29
N ILE A 93 -7.05 7.80 -1.25
CA ILE A 93 -7.39 7.01 -2.43
C ILE A 93 -8.87 7.18 -2.70
N LYS A 94 -9.18 7.61 -3.92
CA LYS A 94 -10.55 7.76 -4.40
C LYS A 94 -10.80 6.83 -5.56
N VAL A 95 -11.98 6.24 -5.59
CA VAL A 95 -12.43 5.37 -6.69
C VAL A 95 -13.64 6.00 -7.35
N LYS A 96 -13.70 5.93 -8.68
CA LYS A 96 -14.84 6.42 -9.44
C LYS A 96 -15.38 5.34 -10.36
N LEU A 97 -16.69 5.11 -10.32
CA LEU A 97 -17.36 4.35 -11.38
C LEU A 97 -17.62 5.26 -12.59
N GLN A 98 -16.92 5.03 -13.71
CA GLN A 98 -17.18 5.77 -14.96
C GLN A 98 -18.36 5.20 -15.73
N ASN A 99 -18.44 3.87 -15.82
CA ASN A 99 -19.59 3.16 -16.35
C ASN A 99 -19.62 1.71 -15.84
N SER A 100 -20.79 1.10 -15.86
CA SER A 100 -20.95 -0.36 -15.73
C SER A 100 -22.28 -0.77 -16.33
N VAL A 101 -22.36 -1.99 -16.82
CA VAL A 101 -23.62 -2.65 -17.22
C VAL A 101 -24.42 -3.18 -16.03
N ASP A 102 -23.77 -3.54 -14.92
CA ASP A 102 -24.39 -4.12 -13.72
C ASP A 102 -23.59 -3.74 -12.43
N ARG A 103 -23.79 -4.47 -11.34
CA ARG A 103 -22.93 -4.42 -10.14
C ARG A 103 -21.47 -4.72 -10.50
N VAL A 104 -20.57 -3.97 -9.88
CA VAL A 104 -19.12 -4.18 -9.96
C VAL A 104 -18.59 -4.35 -8.55
N ASP A 105 -18.04 -5.53 -8.26
CA ASP A 105 -17.30 -5.77 -7.03
C ASP A 105 -15.84 -5.40 -7.28
N TYR A 106 -15.25 -4.58 -6.41
CA TYR A 106 -13.87 -4.11 -6.58
C TYR A 106 -13.05 -4.34 -5.31
N THR A 107 -11.75 -4.50 -5.50
CA THR A 107 -10.77 -4.63 -4.41
C THR A 107 -9.61 -3.69 -4.65
N ILE A 108 -9.24 -2.94 -3.61
CA ILE A 108 -8.01 -2.17 -3.57
C ILE A 108 -6.95 -2.96 -2.81
N PHE A 109 -5.77 -3.09 -3.40
CA PHE A 109 -4.58 -3.70 -2.81
C PHE A 109 -3.55 -2.61 -2.55
N ALA A 110 -3.08 -2.51 -1.30
CA ALA A 110 -1.94 -1.68 -0.93
C ALA A 110 -0.71 -2.58 -0.80
N ASN A 111 0.27 -2.37 -1.67
CA ASN A 111 1.46 -3.20 -1.83
C ASN A 111 2.71 -2.34 -1.60
N GLY A 112 3.64 -2.78 -0.76
CA GLY A 112 4.96 -2.14 -0.74
C GLY A 112 5.68 -2.40 -2.07
N ILE A 113 6.29 -1.38 -2.68
CA ILE A 113 7.05 -1.56 -3.93
C ILE A 113 8.21 -2.53 -3.65
N ASP A 114 8.20 -3.71 -4.29
CA ASP A 114 9.10 -4.85 -4.05
C ASP A 114 8.91 -5.61 -2.71
N ALA A 115 7.78 -5.42 -2.01
CA ALA A 115 7.45 -6.19 -0.81
C ALA A 115 6.53 -7.38 -1.13
N ASN A 116 6.59 -8.42 -0.28
CA ASN A 116 5.61 -9.51 -0.28
C ASN A 116 4.37 -9.19 0.57
N GLU A 117 4.33 -8.01 1.18
CA GLU A 117 3.23 -7.56 2.05
C GLU A 117 2.17 -6.86 1.21
N SER A 118 0.93 -7.33 1.35
CA SER A 118 -0.24 -6.78 0.66
C SER A 118 -1.39 -6.69 1.65
N ILE A 119 -2.07 -5.55 1.67
CA ILE A 119 -3.31 -5.34 2.45
C ILE A 119 -4.42 -5.04 1.45
N SER A 120 -5.56 -5.73 1.57
CA SER A 120 -6.68 -5.57 0.64
C SER A 120 -7.97 -5.10 1.30
N TYR A 121 -8.75 -4.34 0.54
CA TYR A 121 -10.04 -3.78 0.95
C TYR A 121 -11.04 -3.91 -0.20
N SER A 122 -12.17 -4.57 0.04
CA SER A 122 -13.19 -4.83 -0.98
C SER A 122 -14.47 -4.03 -0.73
N SER A 123 -15.14 -3.66 -1.83
CA SER A 123 -16.42 -2.97 -1.83
C SER A 123 -17.11 -3.19 -3.19
N TYR A 124 -18.18 -2.46 -3.47
CA TYR A 124 -18.89 -2.56 -4.74
C TYR A 124 -19.50 -1.23 -5.17
N PHE A 125 -19.78 -1.12 -6.47
CA PHE A 125 -20.67 -0.12 -7.05
C PHE A 125 -21.86 -0.80 -7.70
N LEU A 126 -22.99 -0.11 -7.74
CA LEU A 126 -24.11 -0.41 -8.62
C LEU A 126 -24.02 0.45 -9.88
N SER A 127 -24.63 0.00 -10.98
CA SER A 127 -24.66 0.78 -12.23
C SER A 127 -25.32 2.16 -12.06
N SER A 128 -26.20 2.32 -11.07
CA SER A 128 -26.80 3.61 -10.68
C SER A 128 -25.80 4.62 -10.12
N ASP A 129 -24.64 4.16 -9.65
CA ASP A 129 -23.62 5.00 -9.01
C ASP A 129 -22.69 5.65 -10.04
N LYS A 130 -22.96 5.46 -11.33
CA LYS A 130 -22.20 6.03 -12.44
C LYS A 130 -21.91 7.52 -12.23
N GLY A 131 -20.63 7.87 -12.29
CA GLY A 131 -20.12 9.23 -12.10
C GLY A 131 -19.81 9.59 -10.65
N THR A 132 -20.16 8.74 -9.68
CA THR A 132 -19.84 8.92 -8.27
C THR A 132 -18.36 8.68 -8.01
N ILE A 133 -17.75 9.58 -7.25
CA ILE A 133 -16.39 9.44 -6.72
C ILE A 133 -16.53 9.21 -5.21
N VAL A 134 -15.89 8.16 -4.69
CA VAL A 134 -15.89 7.84 -3.26
C VAL A 134 -14.48 7.96 -2.70
N ASP A 135 -14.37 8.57 -1.52
CA ASP A 135 -13.15 8.52 -0.73
C ASP A 135 -13.13 7.16 -0.02
N TYR A 136 -12.12 6.33 -0.34
CA TYR A 136 -12.13 4.93 0.07
C TYR A 136 -11.08 4.60 1.12
N LEU A 137 -9.81 4.96 0.88
CA LEU A 137 -8.73 4.78 1.86
C LEU A 137 -8.09 6.10 2.23
N LYS A 138 -7.71 6.22 3.50
CA LYS A 138 -6.73 7.19 3.98
C LYS A 138 -5.40 6.49 4.23
N ILE A 139 -4.32 7.08 3.74
CA ILE A 139 -2.95 6.57 3.92
C ILE A 139 -2.11 7.66 4.57
N LYS A 140 -1.53 7.38 5.74
CA LYS A 140 -0.58 8.27 6.39
C LYS A 140 0.84 7.79 6.12
N LYS A 141 1.65 8.63 5.46
CA LYS A 141 3.07 8.39 5.21
C LYS A 141 3.92 9.11 6.26
N GLU A 142 4.82 8.37 6.92
CA GLU A 142 5.83 8.87 7.85
C GLU A 142 7.16 8.17 7.58
N GLY A 143 8.08 8.82 6.84
CA GLY A 143 9.29 8.20 6.33
C GLY A 143 8.96 7.03 5.39
N ASP A 144 9.44 5.84 5.73
CA ASP A 144 9.21 4.60 4.97
C ASP A 144 7.99 3.82 5.47
N THR A 145 7.20 4.39 6.38
CA THR A 145 6.04 3.72 6.99
C THR A 145 4.74 4.29 6.43
N TYR A 146 3.82 3.40 6.05
CA TYR A 146 2.50 3.72 5.53
C TYR A 146 1.45 3.06 6.42
N THR A 147 0.58 3.88 7.03
CA THR A 147 -0.56 3.39 7.81
C THR A 147 -1.83 3.56 7.00
N ILE A 148 -2.55 2.46 6.72
CA ILE A 148 -3.76 2.48 5.90
C ILE A 148 -5.01 2.39 6.79
N THR A 149 -6.03 3.19 6.47
CA THR A 149 -7.32 3.25 7.18
C THR A 149 -8.45 3.30 6.17
N ASN A 150 -9.44 2.42 6.31
CA ASN A 150 -10.68 2.45 5.54
C ASN A 150 -11.60 3.58 6.04
N LEU A 151 -12.31 4.26 5.14
CA LEU A 151 -13.15 5.44 5.43
C LEU A 151 -14.66 5.12 5.48
#